data_AF-A0A5A8EF27-F1
#
_entry.id   AF-A0A5A8EF27-F1
#
_cell.length_a   1.000
_cell.length_b   1.000
_cell.length_c   1.000
_cell.angle_alpha   90.00
_cell.angle_beta   90.00
_cell.angle_gamma   90.00
#
_symmetry.space_group_name_H-M   'P 1'
#
loop_
_entity.id
_entity.type
_entity.pdbx_description
1 polymer ?
#
loop_
_entity_poly.entity_id
_entity_poly.type
_entity_poly.pdbx_seq_one_letter_code
_entity_poly.pdbx_strand_id
1 'polypeptide(L)'
;MGRTVLLPQGGPPGEDSDWSFPDSEQGVAEALAAADSAGLEQVTLWVNSVGSSGLVERAARAHGRAGVFMACPPKGRVEDKAATAAATAGLLPSGRAPSLLVWRSGADASRGVAAAGEYSPKGLWQVVGTQAAAQAVDAAGLVFPVVCKPVCGRGSEGVKVVSSAEELREYGEACWAAVAEEEVAVDAVPGLEQLLQGRPDEALMADPGIHGRIGKGSVTELGRTLARNVAATRCGQGRARLQWPRFGCGFVVEELLPGPEITVAVVPASMLGHVAAATEEAARPGWRALCRPENGFAALTPIARTPSGSSTVMPYNGVEPVALNSLPFDQAVGELDLADWEPAVAAAARLCQDIAAVVKSPMPIRVDMRGTAESLRDDAFRFLPFDVNIKPNATYPGRPGREGATSLLAMAADATPLDGGFPALARAIVDTAPSLEDWSEMQSGL
;
A
#
# COMPACT_ATOMS: atom_id res chain seq x y z
N MET A 1 10.52 30.19 -0.51
CA MET A 1 9.51 30.34 -1.60
C MET A 1 8.68 29.06 -1.63
N GLY A 2 7.35 29.05 -1.54
CA GLY A 2 6.34 30.06 -1.80
C GLY A 2 5.06 29.36 -2.29
N ARG A 3 4.71 28.20 -1.70
CA ARG A 3 3.50 27.44 -2.02
C ARG A 3 2.46 27.69 -0.93
N THR A 4 1.24 28.03 -1.30
CA THR A 4 0.11 28.15 -0.37
C THR A 4 -0.37 26.75 -0.03
N VAL A 5 -0.31 26.39 1.25
CA VAL A 5 -0.88 25.13 1.75
C VAL A 5 -2.33 25.42 2.16
N LEU A 6 -3.27 24.74 1.52
CA LEU A 6 -4.68 24.80 1.88
C LEU A 6 -5.04 23.56 2.70
N LEU A 7 -5.71 23.76 3.82
CA LEU A 7 -6.29 22.69 4.62
C LEU A 7 -7.80 22.67 4.37
N PRO A 8 -8.43 21.50 4.18
CA PRO A 8 -9.87 21.41 3.95
C PRO A 8 -10.70 21.95 5.13
N GLN A 9 -10.15 21.92 6.34
CA GLN A 9 -10.79 22.45 7.54
C GLN A 9 -9.97 23.61 8.11
N GLY A 10 -10.66 24.60 8.70
CA GLY A 10 -10.06 25.83 9.26
C GLY A 10 -9.17 25.64 10.50
N GLY A 11 -8.90 24.39 10.89
CA GLY A 11 -8.02 24.04 11.99
C GLY A 11 -7.67 22.54 12.01
N PRO A 12 -6.66 22.16 12.80
CA PRO A 12 -6.30 20.76 13.04
C PRO A 12 -7.48 20.01 13.71
N PRO A 13 -7.94 18.87 13.19
CA PRO A 13 -8.97 18.08 13.84
C PRO A 13 -8.47 17.48 15.16
N GLY A 14 -9.41 17.23 16.09
CA GLY A 14 -9.13 16.74 17.44
C GLY A 14 -8.83 15.25 17.53
N GLU A 15 -9.28 14.44 16.55
CA GLU A 15 -9.01 13.01 16.47
C GLU A 15 -8.03 12.67 15.34
N ASP A 16 -7.17 11.68 15.55
CA ASP A 16 -6.09 11.34 14.60
C ASP A 16 -6.62 10.78 13.27
N SER A 17 -7.76 10.09 13.30
CA SER A 17 -8.46 9.57 12.11
C SER A 17 -9.00 10.69 11.22
N ASP A 18 -9.27 11.85 11.80
CA ASP A 18 -9.95 12.96 11.15
C ASP A 18 -8.97 13.87 10.41
N TRP A 19 -7.66 13.68 10.61
CA TRP A 19 -6.58 14.30 9.84
C TRP A 19 -6.47 13.79 8.40
N SER A 20 -7.50 13.11 7.92
CA SER A 20 -7.56 12.61 6.56
C SER A 20 -7.81 13.80 5.61
N PHE A 21 -6.77 14.13 4.83
CA PHE A 21 -6.80 14.95 3.61
C PHE A 21 -8.04 14.62 2.77
N PRO A 22 -8.56 15.55 1.95
CA PRO A 22 -9.91 15.46 1.42
C PRO A 22 -10.13 14.13 0.69
N ASP A 23 -10.64 13.15 1.42
CA ASP A 23 -10.86 11.78 1.01
C ASP A 23 -12.34 11.53 0.70
N SER A 24 -13.15 12.59 0.85
CA SER A 24 -14.51 12.73 0.37
C SER A 24 -14.58 13.66 -0.85
N GLU A 25 -15.59 13.48 -1.71
CA GLU A 25 -15.84 14.41 -2.83
C GLU A 25 -16.04 15.84 -2.33
N GLN A 26 -16.75 16.01 -1.22
CA GLN A 26 -17.00 17.31 -0.61
C GLN A 26 -15.69 17.98 -0.18
N GLY A 27 -14.81 17.27 0.54
CA GLY A 27 -13.53 17.84 0.95
C GLY A 27 -12.66 18.24 -0.24
N VAL A 28 -12.70 17.46 -1.33
CA VAL A 28 -11.93 17.79 -2.54
C VAL A 28 -12.51 19.03 -3.21
N ALA A 29 -13.84 19.11 -3.32
CA ALA A 29 -14.54 20.27 -3.85
C ALA A 29 -14.26 21.54 -3.03
N GLU A 30 -14.28 21.45 -1.70
CA GLU A 30 -13.95 22.55 -0.78
C GLU A 30 -12.50 23.01 -0.96
N ALA A 31 -11.55 22.08 -1.09
CA ALA A 31 -10.14 22.41 -1.33
C ALA A 31 -9.94 23.12 -2.67
N LEU A 32 -10.64 22.68 -3.73
CA LEU A 32 -10.59 23.29 -5.05
C LEU A 32 -11.25 24.69 -5.05
N ALA A 33 -12.39 24.86 -4.39
CA ALA A 33 -13.06 26.15 -4.24
C ALA A 33 -12.22 27.16 -3.42
N ALA A 34 -11.52 26.68 -2.37
CA ALA A 34 -10.57 27.49 -1.61
C ALA A 34 -9.39 27.93 -2.50
N ALA A 35 -8.89 27.04 -3.35
CA ALA A 35 -7.82 27.37 -4.28
C ALA A 35 -8.26 28.40 -5.35
N ASP A 36 -9.51 28.33 -5.82
CA ASP A 36 -10.09 29.34 -6.73
C ASP A 36 -10.22 30.70 -6.04
N SER A 37 -10.72 30.70 -4.81
CA SER A 37 -10.86 31.92 -4.00
C SER A 37 -9.52 32.58 -3.72
N ALA A 38 -8.46 31.77 -3.61
CA ALA A 38 -7.08 32.24 -3.45
C ALA A 38 -6.38 32.60 -4.77
N GLY A 39 -7.05 32.45 -5.93
CA GLY A 39 -6.50 32.75 -7.25
C GLY A 39 -5.34 31.84 -7.66
N LEU A 40 -5.29 30.60 -7.17
CA LEU A 40 -4.24 29.65 -7.51
C LEU A 40 -4.55 29.01 -8.86
N GLU A 41 -3.61 28.97 -9.81
CA GLU A 41 -3.84 28.34 -11.11
C GLU A 41 -3.52 26.84 -11.10
N GLN A 42 -2.52 26.45 -10.30
CA GLN A 42 -2.05 25.07 -10.16
C GLN A 42 -2.30 24.56 -8.74
N VAL A 43 -2.89 23.38 -8.63
CA VAL A 43 -3.21 22.73 -7.35
C VAL A 43 -2.67 21.31 -7.35
N THR A 44 -1.81 21.00 -6.39
CA THR A 44 -1.40 19.62 -6.13
C THR A 44 -2.26 19.07 -4.99
N LEU A 45 -3.06 18.05 -5.27
CA LEU A 45 -3.85 17.34 -4.29
C LEU A 45 -3.04 16.17 -3.73
N TRP A 46 -2.79 16.21 -2.42
CA TRP A 46 -2.20 15.09 -1.71
C TRP A 46 -3.30 14.14 -1.26
N VAL A 47 -3.54 13.09 -2.05
CA VAL A 47 -4.51 12.04 -1.70
C VAL A 47 -3.82 10.82 -1.10
N ASN A 48 -4.17 10.50 0.15
CA ASN A 48 -3.61 9.35 0.85
C ASN A 48 -4.36 8.03 0.55
N SER A 49 -5.52 8.10 -0.11
CA SER A 49 -6.44 6.97 -0.32
C SER A 49 -6.65 6.59 -1.80
N VAL A 50 -7.04 5.34 -2.01
CA VAL A 50 -7.20 4.67 -3.33
C VAL A 50 -8.43 5.19 -4.06
N GLY A 51 -9.53 5.21 -3.30
CA GLY A 51 -10.84 5.53 -3.80
C GLY A 51 -11.04 6.98 -4.11
N SER A 52 -10.17 7.84 -3.58
CA SER A 52 -10.19 9.25 -3.88
C SER A 52 -9.66 9.58 -5.27
N SER A 53 -8.96 8.69 -6.00
CA SER A 53 -8.53 9.02 -7.37
C SER A 53 -9.71 9.30 -8.31
N GLY A 54 -10.74 8.43 -8.30
CA GLY A 54 -11.98 8.66 -9.04
C GLY A 54 -12.82 9.80 -8.48
N LEU A 55 -12.77 10.04 -7.16
CA LEU A 55 -13.45 11.19 -6.53
C LEU A 55 -12.81 12.51 -6.97
N VAL A 56 -11.49 12.56 -6.94
CA VAL A 56 -10.69 13.72 -7.32
C VAL A 56 -10.84 13.97 -8.80
N GLU A 57 -10.82 12.93 -9.62
CA GLU A 57 -11.06 13.08 -11.05
C GLU A 57 -12.44 13.68 -11.31
N ARG A 58 -13.49 13.14 -10.68
CA ARG A 58 -14.85 13.69 -10.83
C ARG A 58 -14.96 15.12 -10.30
N ALA A 59 -14.42 15.41 -9.13
CA ALA A 59 -14.47 16.74 -8.53
C ALA A 59 -13.70 17.77 -9.36
N ALA A 60 -12.49 17.43 -9.82
CA ALA A 60 -11.68 18.29 -10.68
C ALA A 60 -12.35 18.53 -12.03
N ARG A 61 -12.93 17.50 -12.67
CA ARG A 61 -13.70 17.63 -13.90
C ARG A 61 -14.97 18.48 -13.70
N ALA A 62 -15.71 18.25 -12.62
CA ALA A 62 -16.91 19.02 -12.28
C ALA A 62 -16.59 20.50 -12.01
N HIS A 63 -15.43 20.81 -11.46
CA HIS A 63 -14.94 22.18 -11.29
C HIS A 63 -14.22 22.75 -12.52
N GLY A 64 -14.06 21.98 -13.60
CA GLY A 64 -13.47 22.46 -14.86
C GLY A 64 -11.99 22.86 -14.76
N ARG A 65 -11.23 22.28 -13.82
CA ARG A 65 -9.86 22.70 -13.52
C ARG A 65 -8.82 21.78 -14.18
N ALA A 66 -8.06 22.30 -15.14
CA ALA A 66 -7.01 21.56 -15.85
C ALA A 66 -5.67 21.47 -15.08
N GLY A 67 -5.44 22.33 -14.08
CA GLY A 67 -4.18 22.44 -13.32
C GLY A 67 -4.09 21.56 -12.07
N VAL A 68 -4.77 20.40 -12.04
CA VAL A 68 -4.81 19.50 -10.87
C VAL A 68 -3.75 18.39 -11.02
N PHE A 69 -2.91 18.24 -9.99
CA PHE A 69 -1.83 17.26 -9.94
C PHE A 69 -1.97 16.32 -8.73
N MET A 70 -1.50 15.08 -8.85
CA MET A 70 -1.72 14.01 -7.86
C MET A 70 -0.41 13.53 -7.23
N ALA A 71 -0.26 13.64 -5.91
CA ALA A 71 0.97 13.29 -5.19
C ALA A 71 1.03 11.85 -4.61
N CYS A 72 0.12 10.99 -5.03
CA CYS A 72 0.18 9.53 -4.85
C CYS A 72 0.38 8.92 -6.23
N PRO A 73 0.62 7.62 -6.46
CA PRO A 73 0.49 6.97 -7.77
C PRO A 73 -0.88 6.28 -7.95
N PRO A 74 -1.33 6.00 -9.20
CA PRO A 74 -2.67 5.48 -9.45
C PRO A 74 -2.83 4.09 -8.87
N LYS A 75 -3.92 3.88 -8.15
CA LYS A 75 -4.26 2.55 -7.65
C LYS A 75 -5.03 1.78 -8.71
N GLY A 76 -4.28 1.21 -9.64
CA GLY A 76 -4.73 0.12 -10.50
C GLY A 76 -4.42 -1.24 -9.88
N ARG A 77 -4.42 -2.29 -10.71
CA ARG A 77 -4.05 -3.69 -10.40
C ARG A 77 -2.84 -3.81 -9.45
N VAL A 78 -1.93 -2.84 -9.42
CA VAL A 78 -0.59 -2.97 -8.84
C VAL A 78 -0.47 -2.69 -7.32
N GLU A 79 -1.52 -2.28 -6.58
CA GLU A 79 -1.55 -2.43 -5.08
C GLU A 79 -2.40 -3.64 -4.65
N ASP A 80 -2.98 -4.39 -5.60
CA ASP A 80 -3.40 -5.75 -5.31
C ASP A 80 -2.13 -6.59 -5.14
N LYS A 81 -1.92 -7.10 -3.93
CA LYS A 81 -0.79 -7.99 -3.60
C LYS A 81 -0.62 -9.07 -4.66
N ALA A 82 -1.72 -9.58 -5.21
CA ALA A 82 -1.68 -10.52 -6.32
C ALA A 82 -1.09 -9.91 -7.59
N ALA A 83 -1.61 -8.79 -8.11
CA ALA A 83 -1.09 -8.26 -9.36
C ALA A 83 0.33 -7.68 -9.23
N THR A 84 0.74 -7.17 -8.07
CA THR A 84 2.14 -6.82 -7.84
C THR A 84 3.05 -8.05 -7.82
N ALA A 85 2.62 -9.13 -7.15
CA ALA A 85 3.34 -10.39 -7.18
C ALA A 85 3.47 -10.94 -8.60
N ALA A 86 2.40 -10.89 -9.41
CA ALA A 86 2.43 -11.27 -10.82
C ALA A 86 3.42 -10.43 -11.65
N ALA A 87 3.36 -9.11 -11.50
CA ALA A 87 4.21 -8.20 -12.29
C ALA A 87 5.70 -8.41 -11.96
N THR A 88 6.01 -8.68 -10.70
CA THR A 88 7.40 -8.79 -10.22
C THR A 88 7.95 -10.21 -10.23
N ALA A 89 7.13 -11.24 -10.47
CA ALA A 89 7.54 -12.64 -10.43
C ALA A 89 8.75 -12.95 -11.33
N GLY A 90 8.85 -12.30 -12.50
CA GLY A 90 9.96 -12.48 -13.43
C GLY A 90 11.31 -11.95 -12.93
N LEU A 91 11.31 -11.13 -11.88
CA LEU A 91 12.52 -10.57 -11.25
C LEU A 91 13.05 -11.44 -10.10
N LEU A 92 12.26 -12.42 -9.65
CA LEU A 92 12.60 -13.25 -8.49
C LEU A 92 13.57 -14.37 -8.90
N PRO A 93 14.49 -14.78 -8.01
CA PRO A 93 15.42 -15.86 -8.31
C PRO A 93 14.70 -17.15 -8.72
N SER A 94 15.27 -17.86 -9.69
CA SER A 94 14.79 -19.18 -10.10
C SER A 94 14.76 -20.13 -8.89
N GLY A 95 13.60 -20.73 -8.61
CA GLY A 95 13.42 -21.65 -7.49
C GLY A 95 12.63 -21.10 -6.30
N ARG A 96 12.30 -19.80 -6.27
CA ARG A 96 11.33 -19.27 -5.29
C ARG A 96 9.96 -19.88 -5.55
N ALA A 97 9.32 -20.38 -4.48
CA ALA A 97 7.95 -20.85 -4.57
C ALA A 97 7.01 -19.69 -4.96
N PRO A 98 6.10 -19.90 -5.92
CA PRO A 98 5.12 -18.89 -6.30
C PRO A 98 4.15 -18.62 -5.14
N SER A 99 3.63 -17.39 -5.08
CA SER A 99 2.52 -17.07 -4.18
C SER A 99 1.25 -17.78 -4.66
N LEU A 100 0.46 -18.34 -3.74
CA LEU A 100 -0.88 -18.84 -4.03
C LEU A 100 -1.90 -17.75 -3.77
N LEU A 101 -2.79 -17.53 -4.72
CA LEU A 101 -3.96 -16.67 -4.56
C LEU A 101 -5.20 -17.53 -4.37
N VAL A 102 -5.83 -17.41 -3.21
CA VAL A 102 -6.98 -18.23 -2.80
C VAL A 102 -8.25 -17.39 -2.83
N TRP A 103 -9.25 -17.86 -3.56
CA TRP A 103 -10.56 -17.21 -3.69
C TRP A 103 -11.67 -18.00 -2.99
N ARG A 104 -12.68 -17.30 -2.46
CA ARG A 104 -13.89 -17.92 -1.91
C ARG A 104 -14.72 -18.57 -3.02
N SER A 105 -15.23 -19.78 -2.77
CA SER A 105 -16.20 -20.43 -3.67
C SER A 105 -17.44 -19.55 -3.88
N GLY A 106 -17.84 -19.33 -5.13
CA GLY A 106 -19.03 -18.53 -5.48
C GLY A 106 -18.84 -17.01 -5.43
N ALA A 107 -17.70 -16.49 -4.97
CA ALA A 107 -17.23 -15.20 -5.50
C ALA A 107 -17.07 -15.37 -7.02
N ASP A 108 -17.28 -14.32 -7.82
CA ASP A 108 -17.41 -14.37 -9.28
C ASP A 108 -16.14 -14.92 -9.98
N ALA A 109 -15.95 -16.23 -9.82
CA ALA A 109 -14.87 -17.06 -10.32
C ALA A 109 -14.98 -17.17 -11.85
N SER A 110 -16.11 -16.74 -12.42
CA SER A 110 -16.37 -16.74 -13.86
C SER A 110 -15.48 -15.78 -14.65
N ARG A 111 -14.80 -14.81 -14.01
CA ARG A 111 -13.85 -13.89 -14.68
C ARG A 111 -12.38 -14.07 -14.29
N GLY A 112 -12.07 -14.84 -13.25
CA GLY A 112 -10.68 -15.11 -12.80
C GLY A 112 -10.28 -16.58 -12.76
N VAL A 113 -11.24 -17.51 -12.71
CA VAL A 113 -11.02 -18.96 -12.50
C VAL A 113 -11.46 -19.79 -13.70
N ALA A 114 -12.28 -19.24 -14.62
CA ALA A 114 -12.70 -19.93 -15.85
C ALA A 114 -11.53 -20.38 -16.75
N ALA A 115 -10.31 -20.00 -16.42
CA ALA A 115 -9.08 -20.48 -17.02
C ALA A 115 -8.14 -21.05 -15.95
N ALA A 116 -8.53 -22.12 -15.25
CA ALA A 116 -7.59 -23.02 -14.54
C ALA A 116 -6.60 -23.74 -15.49
N GLY A 117 -6.30 -23.11 -16.64
CA GLY A 117 -5.40 -23.53 -17.70
C GLY A 117 -5.00 -22.40 -18.68
N GLU A 118 -5.57 -21.18 -18.64
CA GLU A 118 -5.34 -20.19 -19.71
C GLU A 118 -5.12 -18.71 -19.28
N TYR A 119 -5.04 -18.39 -17.99
CA TYR A 119 -4.43 -17.13 -17.56
C TYR A 119 -3.61 -17.34 -16.29
N SER A 120 -2.37 -17.80 -16.47
CA SER A 120 -1.33 -17.67 -15.47
C SER A 120 -0.53 -16.40 -15.81
N PRO A 121 -0.79 -15.26 -15.15
CA PRO A 121 0.28 -14.28 -14.99
C PRO A 121 1.46 -15.06 -14.42
N LYS A 122 2.60 -15.07 -15.12
CA LYS A 122 3.78 -15.86 -14.73
C LYS A 122 4.00 -15.74 -13.21
N GLY A 123 4.04 -16.85 -12.49
CA GLY A 123 4.40 -16.88 -11.07
C GLY A 123 3.27 -16.83 -10.03
N LEU A 124 1.99 -16.91 -10.42
CA LEU A 124 0.88 -17.08 -9.46
C LEU A 124 0.06 -18.34 -9.73
N TRP A 125 -0.27 -19.03 -8.63
CA TRP A 125 -1.17 -20.18 -8.63
C TRP A 125 -2.51 -19.75 -8.04
N GLN A 126 -3.56 -19.84 -8.83
CA GLN A 126 -4.91 -19.46 -8.39
C GLN A 126 -5.71 -20.70 -7.99
N VAL A 127 -6.35 -20.63 -6.83
CA VAL A 127 -7.14 -21.73 -6.28
C VAL A 127 -8.46 -21.22 -5.71
N VAL A 128 -9.51 -22.04 -5.80
CA VAL A 128 -10.82 -21.71 -5.25
C VAL A 128 -11.13 -22.64 -4.10
N GLY A 129 -11.46 -22.05 -2.96
CA GLY A 129 -11.78 -22.76 -1.73
C GLY A 129 -10.54 -23.10 -0.91
N THR A 130 -10.74 -23.13 0.41
CA THR A 130 -9.73 -23.44 1.42
C THR A 130 -9.18 -24.85 1.29
N GLN A 131 -10.03 -25.83 0.92
CA GLN A 131 -9.61 -27.22 0.73
C GLN A 131 -8.62 -27.39 -0.43
N ALA A 132 -8.89 -26.77 -1.58
CA ALA A 132 -7.99 -26.83 -2.73
C ALA A 132 -6.70 -26.08 -2.46
N ALA A 133 -6.77 -24.96 -1.74
CA ALA A 133 -5.59 -24.21 -1.32
C ALA A 133 -4.63 -25.04 -0.45
N ALA A 134 -5.17 -25.77 0.52
CA ALA A 134 -4.37 -26.64 1.37
C ALA A 134 -3.62 -27.74 0.57
N GLN A 135 -4.23 -28.26 -0.50
CA GLN A 135 -3.60 -29.25 -1.39
C GLN A 135 -2.58 -28.60 -2.35
N ALA A 136 -2.79 -27.34 -2.71
CA ALA A 136 -1.93 -26.63 -3.65
C ALA A 136 -0.62 -26.13 -3.02
N VAL A 137 -0.51 -26.06 -1.69
CA VAL A 137 0.73 -25.67 -0.99
C VAL A 137 1.91 -26.53 -1.44
N ASP A 138 1.80 -27.85 -1.29
CA ASP A 138 2.86 -28.78 -1.68
C ASP A 138 3.09 -28.77 -3.20
N ALA A 139 2.02 -28.66 -3.99
CA ALA A 139 2.10 -28.64 -5.46
C ALA A 139 2.83 -27.39 -5.98
N ALA A 140 2.69 -26.26 -5.29
CA ALA A 140 3.42 -25.03 -5.55
C ALA A 140 4.84 -25.04 -4.96
N GLY A 141 5.26 -26.09 -4.25
CA GLY A 141 6.56 -26.16 -3.59
C GLY A 141 6.69 -25.24 -2.37
N LEU A 142 5.56 -24.79 -1.80
CA LEU A 142 5.54 -24.11 -0.51
C LEU A 142 5.64 -25.13 0.62
N VAL A 143 6.25 -24.74 1.73
CA VAL A 143 6.41 -25.58 2.91
C VAL A 143 5.88 -24.84 4.13
N PHE A 144 5.10 -25.51 4.96
CA PHE A 144 4.67 -24.94 6.23
C PHE A 144 5.85 -24.74 7.20
N PRO A 145 5.87 -23.67 8.02
CA PRO A 145 4.83 -22.66 8.12
C PRO A 145 4.83 -21.66 6.94
N VAL A 146 3.63 -21.23 6.55
CA VAL A 146 3.40 -20.22 5.49
C VAL A 146 2.82 -18.94 6.09
N VAL A 147 2.91 -17.83 5.37
CA VAL A 147 2.25 -16.57 5.73
C VAL A 147 1.00 -16.39 4.88
N CYS A 148 -0.15 -16.19 5.53
CA CYS A 148 -1.39 -15.85 4.88
C CYS A 148 -1.71 -14.37 5.06
N LYS A 149 -2.08 -13.69 3.97
CA LYS A 149 -2.38 -12.25 3.93
C LYS A 149 -3.74 -12.02 3.26
N PRO A 150 -4.70 -11.34 3.90
CA PRO A 150 -5.99 -11.08 3.26
C PRO A 150 -5.82 -10.06 2.13
N VAL A 151 -6.57 -10.25 1.04
CA VAL A 151 -6.75 -9.23 0.00
C VAL A 151 -7.57 -8.08 0.60
N CYS A 152 -7.21 -6.84 0.28
CA CYS A 152 -7.80 -5.61 0.82
C CYS A 152 -7.61 -5.37 2.34
N GLY A 153 -6.82 -6.18 3.06
CA GLY A 153 -6.45 -5.88 4.45
C GLY A 153 -5.61 -4.60 4.59
N ARG A 154 -5.77 -3.85 5.69
CA ARG A 154 -4.99 -2.64 5.98
C ARG A 154 -3.74 -2.99 6.79
N GLY A 155 -2.56 -2.72 6.24
CA GLY A 155 -1.29 -3.03 6.92
C GLY A 155 -1.13 -4.54 7.14
N SER A 156 -0.70 -4.96 8.33
CA SER A 156 -0.60 -6.37 8.72
C SER A 156 -1.89 -6.93 9.33
N GLU A 157 -3.00 -6.21 9.25
CA GLU A 157 -4.29 -6.67 9.76
C GLU A 157 -4.73 -7.96 9.06
N GLY A 158 -5.05 -8.99 9.86
CA GLY A 158 -5.41 -10.31 9.37
C GLY A 158 -4.26 -11.12 8.78
N VAL A 159 -3.01 -10.63 8.82
CA VAL A 159 -1.84 -11.44 8.43
C VAL A 159 -1.55 -12.46 9.52
N LYS A 160 -1.36 -13.73 9.15
CA LYS A 160 -1.13 -14.82 10.10
C LYS A 160 -0.08 -15.79 9.57
N VAL A 161 0.81 -16.27 10.45
CA VAL A 161 1.62 -17.46 10.19
C VAL A 161 0.75 -18.69 10.44
N VAL A 162 0.69 -19.55 9.45
CA VAL A 162 -0.11 -20.77 9.44
C VAL A 162 0.84 -21.95 9.38
N SER A 163 0.71 -22.89 10.32
CA SER A 163 1.68 -23.97 10.51
C SER A 163 1.24 -25.30 9.90
N SER A 164 0.00 -25.38 9.38
CA SER A 164 -0.54 -26.61 8.81
C SER A 164 -1.64 -26.36 7.78
N ALA A 165 -1.94 -27.40 6.99
CA ALA A 165 -3.06 -27.43 6.06
C ALA A 165 -4.43 -27.23 6.75
N GLU A 166 -4.56 -27.63 8.02
CA GLU A 166 -5.77 -27.41 8.81
C GLU A 166 -5.91 -25.95 9.22
N GLU A 167 -4.86 -25.37 9.79
CA GLU A 167 -4.83 -23.95 10.14
C GLU A 167 -5.05 -23.04 8.92
N LEU A 168 -4.60 -23.46 7.72
CA LEU A 168 -4.83 -22.72 6.47
C LEU A 168 -6.32 -22.65 6.14
N ARG A 169 -7.03 -23.78 6.29
CA ARG A 169 -8.48 -23.83 6.04
C ARG A 169 -9.23 -22.97 7.04
N GLU A 170 -8.91 -23.10 8.32
CA GLU A 170 -9.52 -22.30 9.38
C GLU A 170 -9.27 -20.80 9.17
N TYR A 171 -8.05 -20.43 8.78
CA TYR A 171 -7.69 -19.06 8.45
C TYR A 171 -8.57 -18.50 7.32
N GLY A 172 -8.73 -19.24 6.23
CA GLY A 172 -9.52 -18.79 5.08
C GLY A 172 -10.99 -18.61 5.43
N GLU A 173 -11.60 -19.55 6.15
CA GLU A 173 -12.99 -19.43 6.60
C GLU A 173 -13.17 -18.25 7.58
N ALA A 174 -12.25 -18.08 8.52
CA ALA A 174 -12.26 -16.94 9.44
C ALA A 174 -12.08 -15.61 8.71
N CYS A 175 -11.21 -15.56 7.69
CA CYS A 175 -11.00 -14.39 6.85
C CYS A 175 -12.29 -14.01 6.10
N TRP A 176 -12.99 -14.97 5.51
CA TRP A 176 -14.24 -14.72 4.78
C TRP A 176 -15.46 -14.46 5.67
N ALA A 177 -15.43 -14.94 6.91
CA ALA A 177 -16.46 -14.69 7.92
C ALA A 177 -16.24 -13.39 8.70
N ALA A 178 -15.04 -12.78 8.62
CA ALA A 178 -14.74 -11.55 9.33
C ALA A 178 -15.61 -10.40 8.79
N VAL A 179 -16.38 -9.79 9.69
CA VAL A 179 -17.26 -8.65 9.39
C VAL A 179 -16.74 -7.42 10.14
N ALA A 180 -16.77 -6.27 9.48
CA ALA A 180 -16.62 -4.97 10.09
C ALA A 180 -18.00 -4.32 10.22
N GLU A 181 -18.20 -3.57 11.30
CA GLU A 181 -19.49 -2.93 11.60
C GLU A 181 -19.28 -1.48 11.99
N GLU A 182 -20.22 -0.63 11.58
CA GLU A 182 -20.26 0.77 11.96
C GLU A 182 -21.71 1.20 12.14
N GLU A 183 -21.93 2.12 13.09
CA GLU A 183 -23.24 2.72 13.29
C GLU A 183 -23.29 4.12 12.67
N VAL A 184 -24.20 4.30 11.72
CA VAL A 184 -24.33 5.53 10.95
C VAL A 184 -25.74 6.10 11.06
N ALA A 185 -25.86 7.41 10.84
CA ALA A 185 -27.15 8.04 10.63
C ALA A 185 -27.69 7.65 9.24
N VAL A 186 -28.98 7.34 9.16
CA VAL A 186 -29.59 6.81 7.92
C VAL A 186 -29.61 7.85 6.80
N ASP A 187 -29.79 9.12 7.14
CA ASP A 187 -29.79 10.26 6.23
C ASP A 187 -28.40 10.67 5.76
N ALA A 188 -27.34 10.25 6.46
CA ALA A 188 -25.95 10.52 6.09
C ALA A 188 -25.43 9.60 4.98
N VAL A 189 -26.15 8.53 4.64
CA VAL A 189 -25.72 7.55 3.63
C VAL A 189 -26.79 7.42 2.53
N PRO A 190 -26.52 7.93 1.31
CA PRO A 190 -27.42 7.76 0.18
C PRO A 190 -27.75 6.29 -0.09
N GLY A 191 -29.03 5.98 -0.30
CA GLY A 191 -29.49 4.62 -0.63
C GLY A 191 -29.60 3.65 0.57
N LEU A 192 -29.20 4.06 1.78
CA LEU A 192 -29.25 3.21 2.98
C LEU A 192 -30.70 2.85 3.39
N GLU A 193 -31.64 3.80 3.23
CA GLU A 193 -33.04 3.56 3.52
C GLU A 193 -33.62 2.44 2.62
N GLN A 194 -33.20 2.38 1.36
CA GLN A 194 -33.58 1.33 0.42
C GLN A 194 -32.96 -0.02 0.79
N LEU A 195 -31.68 -0.03 1.19
CA LEU A 195 -31.02 -1.26 1.67
C LEU A 195 -31.72 -1.81 2.93
N LEU A 196 -32.09 -0.96 3.88
CA LEU A 196 -32.86 -1.34 5.07
C LEU A 196 -34.22 -1.94 4.75
N GLN A 197 -34.77 -1.64 3.57
CA GLN A 197 -36.02 -2.18 3.06
C GLN A 197 -35.81 -3.44 2.19
N GLY A 198 -34.59 -4.00 2.18
CA GLY A 198 -34.24 -5.17 1.38
C GLY A 198 -34.17 -4.91 -0.12
N ARG A 199 -34.11 -3.64 -0.54
CA ARG A 199 -33.99 -3.24 -1.93
C ARG A 199 -32.56 -2.76 -2.17
N PRO A 200 -31.68 -3.59 -2.76
CA PRO A 200 -30.35 -3.13 -3.11
C PRO A 200 -30.46 -1.94 -4.06
N ASP A 201 -29.87 -0.81 -3.68
CA ASP A 201 -29.95 0.45 -4.42
C ASP A 201 -28.66 0.65 -5.21
N GLU A 202 -28.76 0.87 -6.53
CA GLU A 202 -27.60 1.16 -7.38
C GLU A 202 -26.86 2.42 -6.92
N ALA A 203 -27.54 3.39 -6.29
CA ALA A 203 -26.92 4.58 -5.72
C ALA A 203 -26.07 4.25 -4.49
N LEU A 204 -26.48 3.30 -3.63
CA LEU A 204 -25.64 2.81 -2.53
C LEU A 204 -24.41 2.05 -3.06
N MET A 205 -24.60 1.26 -4.11
CA MET A 205 -23.52 0.52 -4.78
C MET A 205 -22.58 1.44 -5.57
N ALA A 206 -23.02 2.67 -5.88
CA ALA A 206 -22.21 3.72 -6.48
C ALA A 206 -21.61 4.67 -5.44
N ASP A 207 -22.05 4.59 -4.17
CA ASP A 207 -21.64 5.49 -3.10
C ASP A 207 -20.14 5.32 -2.78
N PRO A 208 -19.33 6.36 -3.00
CA PRO A 208 -17.90 6.26 -2.76
C PRO A 208 -17.52 6.16 -1.28
N GLY A 209 -18.36 6.68 -0.37
CA GLY A 209 -18.15 6.59 1.06
C GLY A 209 -18.30 5.15 1.55
N ILE A 210 -19.28 4.40 1.04
CA ILE A 210 -19.43 2.96 1.27
C ILE A 210 -18.23 2.19 0.72
N HIS A 211 -17.77 2.51 -0.49
CA HIS A 211 -16.54 1.91 -1.02
C HIS A 211 -15.31 2.21 -0.14
N GLY A 212 -15.19 3.43 0.41
CA GLY A 212 -14.12 3.78 1.35
C GLY A 212 -14.15 2.97 2.65
N ARG A 213 -15.36 2.67 3.17
CA ARG A 213 -15.58 1.88 4.40
C ARG A 213 -15.28 0.40 4.22
N ILE A 214 -15.56 -0.17 3.06
CA ILE A 214 -15.33 -1.58 2.75
C ILE A 214 -13.84 -1.87 2.40
N GLY A 215 -12.98 -0.87 2.57
CA GLY A 215 -11.54 -0.98 2.35
C GLY A 215 -11.10 -0.50 0.97
N LYS A 216 -9.80 -0.58 0.71
CA LYS A 216 -9.08 0.05 -0.41
C LYS A 216 -9.49 -0.39 -1.84
N GLY A 217 -10.58 -1.13 -2.03
CA GLY A 217 -11.08 -1.61 -3.31
C GLY A 217 -12.17 -0.71 -3.89
N SER A 218 -11.83 0.51 -4.28
CA SER A 218 -12.79 1.45 -4.87
C SER A 218 -13.19 1.06 -6.30
N VAL A 219 -14.49 1.08 -6.59
CA VAL A 219 -15.13 1.13 -7.94
C VAL A 219 -14.87 -0.03 -8.91
N THR A 220 -14.08 -1.03 -8.54
CA THR A 220 -13.92 -2.26 -9.33
C THR A 220 -15.12 -3.21 -9.14
N GLU A 221 -15.25 -4.22 -10.00
CA GLU A 221 -16.26 -5.29 -9.86
C GLU A 221 -16.16 -6.03 -8.50
N LEU A 222 -14.97 -6.02 -7.89
CA LEU A 222 -14.73 -6.46 -6.51
C LEU A 222 -15.40 -5.55 -5.47
N GLY A 223 -15.31 -4.23 -5.65
CA GLY A 223 -16.02 -3.24 -4.83
C GLY A 223 -17.53 -3.38 -4.91
N ARG A 224 -18.08 -3.63 -6.12
CA ARG A 224 -19.52 -3.92 -6.30
C ARG A 224 -19.92 -5.25 -5.66
N THR A 225 -19.07 -6.28 -5.74
CA THR A 225 -19.31 -7.59 -5.11
C THR A 225 -19.30 -7.48 -3.59
N LEU A 226 -18.39 -6.68 -3.02
CA LEU A 226 -18.34 -6.42 -1.59
C LEU A 226 -19.51 -5.55 -1.13
N ALA A 227 -19.90 -4.54 -1.93
CA ALA A 227 -21.06 -3.70 -1.67
C ALA A 227 -22.38 -4.52 -1.67
N ARG A 228 -22.50 -5.56 -2.52
CA ARG A 228 -23.61 -6.52 -2.48
C ARG A 228 -23.69 -7.33 -1.17
N ASN A 229 -22.58 -7.43 -0.44
CA ASN A 229 -22.51 -8.12 0.85
C ASN A 229 -22.63 -7.14 2.03
N VAL A 230 -22.95 -5.86 1.77
CA VAL A 230 -23.29 -4.91 2.83
C VAL A 230 -24.68 -5.23 3.34
N ALA A 231 -24.78 -5.49 4.64
CA ALA A 231 -26.04 -5.61 5.34
C ALA A 231 -26.28 -4.36 6.18
N ALA A 232 -27.55 -3.99 6.33
CA ALA A 232 -27.96 -2.88 7.18
C ALA A 232 -29.09 -3.33 8.11
N THR A 233 -29.00 -2.98 9.39
CA THR A 233 -30.07 -3.23 10.37
C THR A 233 -30.37 -1.96 11.15
N ARG A 234 -31.64 -1.61 11.33
CA ARG A 234 -32.01 -0.47 12.19
C ARG A 234 -31.62 -0.77 13.65
N CYS A 235 -30.91 0.16 14.28
CA CYS A 235 -30.48 0.04 15.68
C CYS A 235 -30.98 1.19 16.58
N GLY A 236 -31.66 2.19 16.02
CA GLY A 236 -32.24 3.30 16.77
C GLY A 236 -33.06 4.25 15.89
N GLN A 237 -33.64 5.30 16.48
CA GLN A 237 -34.33 6.34 15.70
C GLN A 237 -33.32 7.04 14.78
N GLY A 238 -33.57 6.95 13.46
CA GLY A 238 -32.68 7.55 12.46
C GLY A 238 -31.31 6.90 12.32
N ARG A 239 -31.05 5.75 12.97
CA ARG A 239 -29.74 5.10 12.96
C ARG A 239 -29.81 3.67 12.43
N ALA A 240 -28.76 3.27 11.73
CA ALA A 240 -28.59 1.93 11.23
C ALA A 240 -27.17 1.44 11.48
N ARG A 241 -27.06 0.15 11.77
CA ARG A 241 -25.81 -0.59 11.80
C ARG A 241 -25.55 -1.14 10.42
N LEU A 242 -24.45 -0.70 9.82
CA LEU A 242 -23.90 -1.26 8.61
C LEU A 242 -22.94 -2.39 8.97
N GLN A 243 -22.98 -3.47 8.20
CA GLN A 243 -22.10 -4.61 8.31
C GLN A 243 -21.54 -4.91 6.92
N TRP A 244 -20.25 -5.16 6.82
CA TRP A 244 -19.61 -5.53 5.57
C TRP A 244 -18.43 -6.48 5.80
N PRO A 245 -17.98 -7.23 4.77
CA PRO A 245 -16.80 -8.07 4.90
C PRO A 245 -15.59 -7.23 5.29
N ARG A 246 -14.92 -7.62 6.38
CA ARG A 246 -13.71 -6.94 6.89
C ARG A 246 -12.52 -7.08 5.93
N PHE A 247 -12.49 -8.20 5.21
CA PHE A 247 -11.47 -8.51 4.20
C PHE A 247 -12.14 -8.77 2.84
N GLY A 248 -11.34 -8.77 1.77
CA GLY A 248 -11.81 -9.16 0.44
C GLY A 248 -12.23 -10.63 0.37
N CYS A 249 -12.73 -11.06 -0.79
CA CYS A 249 -13.15 -12.45 -1.02
C CYS A 249 -11.99 -13.43 -1.29
N GLY A 250 -10.74 -13.03 -1.00
CA GLY A 250 -9.55 -13.84 -1.21
C GLY A 250 -8.40 -13.47 -0.29
N PHE A 251 -7.39 -14.33 -0.29
CA PHE A 251 -6.16 -14.14 0.47
C PHE A 251 -4.97 -14.74 -0.29
N VAL A 252 -3.77 -14.26 0.01
CA VAL A 252 -2.51 -14.74 -0.56
C VAL A 252 -1.82 -15.65 0.46
N VAL A 253 -1.25 -16.77 0.00
CA VAL A 253 -0.40 -17.66 0.78
C VAL A 253 1.01 -17.60 0.20
N GLU A 254 1.99 -17.34 1.07
CA GLU A 254 3.39 -17.15 0.68
C GLU A 254 4.33 -17.90 1.63
N GLU A 255 5.54 -18.14 1.16
CA GLU A 255 6.63 -18.65 1.99
C GLU A 255 6.87 -17.72 3.20
N LEU A 256 7.03 -18.32 4.39
CA LEU A 256 7.52 -17.57 5.54
C LEU A 256 9.03 -17.33 5.39
N LEU A 257 9.40 -16.08 5.16
CA LEU A 257 10.78 -15.64 5.23
C LEU A 257 11.14 -15.37 6.71
N PRO A 258 12.10 -16.09 7.31
CA PRO A 258 12.43 -15.97 8.73
C PRO A 258 13.54 -14.97 9.03
N GLY A 259 14.22 -14.46 7.99
CA GLY A 259 15.36 -13.58 8.13
C GLY A 259 14.99 -12.14 8.55
N PRO A 260 16.01 -11.27 8.64
CA PRO A 260 15.84 -9.85 8.97
C PRO A 260 14.97 -9.13 7.94
N GLU A 261 14.34 -8.04 8.36
CA GLU A 261 13.45 -7.24 7.53
C GLU A 261 14.07 -5.87 7.23
N ILE A 262 14.04 -5.47 5.97
CA ILE A 262 14.43 -4.13 5.52
C ILE A 262 13.33 -3.55 4.63
N THR A 263 13.20 -2.22 4.63
CA THR A 263 12.37 -1.48 3.69
C THR A 263 13.27 -0.63 2.81
N VAL A 264 13.12 -0.74 1.49
CA VAL A 264 13.80 0.11 0.52
C VAL A 264 12.79 1.07 -0.09
N ALA A 265 12.97 2.37 0.13
CA ALA A 265 12.24 3.39 -0.60
C ALA A 265 12.92 3.63 -1.95
N VAL A 266 12.14 3.68 -3.02
CA VAL A 266 12.63 3.90 -4.38
C VAL A 266 11.90 5.10 -4.97
N VAL A 267 12.66 6.02 -5.56
CA VAL A 267 12.14 7.28 -6.13
C VAL A 267 12.49 7.36 -7.61
N PRO A 268 11.64 7.98 -8.46
CA PRO A 268 12.04 8.31 -9.83
C PRO A 268 13.27 9.20 -9.84
N ALA A 269 14.23 8.90 -10.72
CA ALA A 269 15.49 9.62 -10.81
C ALA A 269 15.29 11.11 -11.17
N SER A 270 14.22 11.43 -11.89
CA SER A 270 13.81 12.80 -12.20
C SER A 270 13.56 13.63 -10.94
N MET A 271 13.03 13.04 -9.87
CA MET A 271 12.78 13.74 -8.60
C MET A 271 14.08 14.13 -7.89
N LEU A 272 15.13 13.31 -8.01
CA LEU A 272 16.43 13.64 -7.43
C LEU A 272 17.10 14.82 -8.13
N GLY A 273 16.79 15.09 -9.40
CA GLY A 273 17.23 16.32 -10.06
C GLY A 273 16.73 17.61 -9.39
N HIS A 274 15.62 17.52 -8.64
CA HIS A 274 15.05 18.63 -7.87
C HIS A 274 15.62 18.75 -6.44
N VAL A 275 16.40 17.76 -5.99
CA VAL A 275 16.98 17.71 -4.64
C VAL A 275 18.50 17.64 -4.80
N ALA A 276 19.21 18.74 -4.52
CA ALA A 276 20.66 18.74 -4.66
C ALA A 276 21.28 17.60 -3.83
N ALA A 277 22.16 16.80 -4.43
CA ALA A 277 22.92 15.83 -3.66
C ALA A 277 23.82 16.61 -2.69
N ALA A 278 23.80 16.26 -1.40
CA ALA A 278 24.74 16.83 -0.44
C ALA A 278 26.19 16.52 -0.88
N THR A 279 27.13 17.40 -0.55
CA THR A 279 28.53 17.35 -1.00
C THR A 279 29.21 16.00 -0.66
N GLU A 280 30.29 15.70 -1.41
CA GLU A 280 30.97 14.41 -1.44
C GLU A 280 31.51 13.88 -0.08
N GLU A 281 31.46 14.63 1.01
CA GLU A 281 32.08 14.25 2.29
C GLU A 281 31.15 13.54 3.29
N ALA A 282 29.82 13.56 3.09
CA ALA A 282 28.87 13.09 4.11
C ALA A 282 28.44 11.61 4.00
N ALA A 283 28.72 10.91 2.89
CA ALA A 283 28.23 9.55 2.66
C ALA A 283 29.34 8.51 2.80
N ARG A 284 29.07 7.41 3.53
CA ARG A 284 29.95 6.23 3.53
C ARG A 284 30.12 5.72 2.07
N PRO A 285 31.34 5.35 1.64
CA PRO A 285 31.65 5.06 0.23
C PRO A 285 30.74 4.03 -0.48
N GLY A 286 30.22 3.02 0.24
CA GLY A 286 29.36 1.98 -0.33
C GLY A 286 27.91 2.40 -0.60
N TRP A 287 27.37 3.35 0.18
CA TRP A 287 25.94 3.71 0.11
C TRP A 287 25.61 4.63 -1.06
N ARG A 288 26.59 5.41 -1.55
CA ARG A 288 26.46 6.18 -2.80
C ARG A 288 26.18 5.30 -4.00
N ALA A 289 26.72 4.08 -4.03
CA ALA A 289 26.51 3.17 -5.14
C ALA A 289 25.05 2.69 -5.23
N LEU A 290 24.30 2.71 -4.11
CA LEU A 290 22.91 2.28 -4.05
C LEU A 290 21.92 3.36 -4.49
N CYS A 291 22.29 4.62 -4.28
CA CYS A 291 21.52 5.77 -4.72
C CYS A 291 21.74 6.12 -6.19
N ARG A 292 22.64 5.41 -6.90
CA ARG A 292 22.84 5.62 -8.33
C ARG A 292 21.57 5.19 -9.07
N PRO A 293 21.02 6.05 -9.93
CA PRO A 293 19.85 5.67 -10.69
C PRO A 293 20.13 4.50 -11.64
N GLU A 294 19.31 3.45 -11.57
CA GLU A 294 19.22 2.39 -12.55
C GLU A 294 17.78 2.33 -13.08
N ASN A 295 17.61 2.08 -14.38
CA ASN A 295 16.29 1.98 -15.03
C ASN A 295 15.34 3.17 -14.79
N GLY A 296 15.88 4.37 -14.53
CA GLY A 296 15.10 5.58 -14.28
C GLY A 296 14.68 5.78 -12.82
N PHE A 297 15.14 4.93 -11.90
CA PHE A 297 14.81 4.97 -10.48
C PHE A 297 16.06 4.95 -9.61
N ALA A 298 15.98 5.49 -8.40
CA ALA A 298 17.05 5.45 -7.41
C ALA A 298 16.52 4.92 -6.08
N ALA A 299 17.28 4.05 -5.43
CA ALA A 299 16.98 3.62 -4.07
C ALA A 299 17.51 4.66 -3.06
N LEU A 300 16.72 4.96 -2.05
CA LEU A 300 17.16 5.71 -0.86
C LEU A 300 17.83 4.75 0.14
N THR A 301 18.44 5.31 1.19
CA THR A 301 19.02 4.53 2.29
C THR A 301 18.00 3.52 2.83
N PRO A 302 18.28 2.21 2.76
CA PRO A 302 17.42 1.17 3.31
C PRO A 302 17.22 1.35 4.82
N ILE A 303 16.01 1.03 5.29
CA ILE A 303 15.65 1.08 6.71
C ILE A 303 15.55 -0.34 7.22
N ALA A 304 16.38 -0.69 8.20
CA ALA A 304 16.30 -1.95 8.91
C ALA A 304 15.17 -1.88 9.95
N ARG A 305 14.41 -2.96 10.07
CA ARG A 305 13.35 -3.10 11.06
C ARG A 305 13.92 -3.82 12.28
N THR A 306 13.84 -3.18 13.44
CA THR A 306 14.38 -3.67 14.72
C THR A 306 13.23 -4.10 15.63
N PRO A 307 12.81 -5.38 15.63
CA PRO A 307 11.63 -5.81 16.37
C PRO A 307 11.88 -5.68 17.87
N SER A 308 10.88 -5.22 18.62
CA SER A 308 10.79 -5.44 20.06
C SER A 308 10.07 -6.78 20.32
N GLY A 309 10.72 -7.73 20.98
CA GLY A 309 10.13 -9.04 21.35
C GLY A 309 10.43 -10.20 20.39
N SER A 310 9.63 -11.28 20.48
CA SER A 310 9.92 -12.60 19.87
C SER A 310 9.14 -12.94 18.59
N SER A 311 8.33 -12.00 18.06
CA SER A 311 7.54 -12.27 16.86
C SER A 311 8.39 -12.26 15.60
N THR A 312 8.30 -13.33 14.79
CA THR A 312 8.91 -13.38 13.46
C THR A 312 8.13 -12.55 12.44
N VAL A 313 6.88 -12.19 12.69
CA VAL A 313 6.10 -11.25 11.84
C VAL A 313 6.08 -9.90 12.53
N MET A 314 6.58 -8.87 11.85
CA MET A 314 6.52 -7.50 12.35
C MET A 314 5.05 -7.07 12.42
N PRO A 315 4.51 -6.77 13.62
CA PRO A 315 3.16 -6.22 13.69
C PRO A 315 3.22 -4.78 13.17
N TYR A 316 2.64 -4.53 12.00
CA TYR A 316 2.19 -3.18 11.67
C TYR A 316 0.82 -2.98 12.32
N ASN A 317 0.80 -2.84 13.64
CA ASN A 317 -0.44 -2.71 14.39
C ASN A 317 -1.03 -1.29 14.36
N GLY A 318 -0.30 -0.31 13.80
CA GLY A 318 -0.72 1.09 13.78
C GLY A 318 -0.76 1.77 15.15
N VAL A 319 -0.31 1.08 16.20
CA VAL A 319 -0.28 1.55 17.60
C VAL A 319 1.11 2.02 18.00
N GLU A 320 2.16 1.29 17.60
CA GLU A 320 3.54 1.71 17.83
C GLU A 320 4.06 2.53 16.63
N PRO A 321 4.61 3.74 16.85
CA PRO A 321 5.25 4.50 15.79
C PRO A 321 6.36 3.68 15.12
N VAL A 322 6.30 3.60 13.79
CA VAL A 322 7.25 2.83 12.97
C VAL A 322 8.71 3.28 13.17
N ALA A 323 8.92 4.52 13.62
CA ALA A 323 10.22 5.06 13.97
C ALA A 323 10.86 4.45 15.23
N LEU A 324 10.06 3.82 16.12
CA LEU A 324 10.58 3.19 17.35
C LEU A 324 11.14 1.79 17.11
N ASN A 325 10.78 1.14 16.00
CA ASN A 325 11.22 -0.21 15.63
C ASN A 325 11.91 -0.20 14.26
N SER A 326 12.63 0.88 13.95
CA SER A 326 13.36 1.05 12.71
C SER A 326 14.58 1.92 12.89
N LEU A 327 15.62 1.60 12.13
CA LEU A 327 16.83 2.40 12.04
C LEU A 327 17.31 2.43 10.59
N PRO A 328 17.90 3.55 10.13
CA PRO A 328 18.74 3.53 8.95
C PRO A 328 19.73 2.36 9.01
N PHE A 329 19.89 1.64 7.90
CA PHE A 329 20.65 0.39 7.91
C PHE A 329 22.09 0.58 8.41
N ASP A 330 22.72 1.70 8.09
CA ASP A 330 24.08 2.05 8.53
C ASP A 330 24.21 2.29 10.04
N GLN A 331 23.12 2.67 10.71
CA GLN A 331 23.03 2.79 12.17
C GLN A 331 22.69 1.44 12.81
N ALA A 332 21.89 0.61 12.13
CA ALA A 332 21.52 -0.73 12.60
C ALA A 332 22.71 -1.69 12.66
N VAL A 333 23.74 -1.52 11.81
CA VAL A 333 24.98 -2.33 11.78
C VAL A 333 25.74 -2.35 13.11
N GLY A 334 25.51 -1.39 14.01
CA GLY A 334 26.11 -1.39 15.35
C GLY A 334 25.31 -2.16 16.42
N GLU A 335 24.00 -2.31 16.23
CA GLU A 335 23.08 -2.97 17.18
C GLU A 335 22.73 -4.40 16.75
N LEU A 336 22.84 -4.65 15.45
CA LEU A 336 22.63 -5.94 14.80
C LEU A 336 23.93 -6.26 14.03
N ASP A 337 24.37 -7.52 14.01
CA ASP A 337 25.57 -7.95 13.29
C ASP A 337 25.32 -7.97 11.76
N LEU A 338 25.12 -6.78 11.18
CA LEU A 338 24.64 -6.58 9.79
C LEU A 338 25.71 -6.08 8.83
N ALA A 339 26.94 -5.87 9.31
CA ALA A 339 28.04 -5.39 8.48
C ALA A 339 28.31 -6.34 7.29
N ASP A 340 28.09 -7.65 7.49
CA ASP A 340 28.26 -8.68 6.47
C ASP A 340 27.19 -8.64 5.38
N TRP A 341 26.11 -7.87 5.56
CA TRP A 341 24.95 -7.88 4.66
C TRP A 341 25.01 -6.80 3.57
N GLU A 342 26.04 -5.92 3.58
CA GLU A 342 26.14 -4.81 2.62
C GLU A 342 25.98 -5.25 1.14
N PRO A 343 26.61 -6.35 0.66
CA PRO A 343 26.40 -6.82 -0.71
C PRO A 343 24.95 -7.26 -0.99
N ALA A 344 24.30 -7.87 -0.01
CA ALA A 344 22.92 -8.35 -0.17
C ALA A 344 21.91 -7.19 -0.12
N VAL A 345 22.14 -6.20 0.74
CA VAL A 345 21.36 -4.96 0.75
C VAL A 345 21.54 -4.20 -0.56
N ALA A 346 22.75 -4.23 -1.13
CA ALA A 346 23.00 -3.64 -2.43
C ALA A 346 22.21 -4.32 -3.55
N ALA A 347 22.19 -5.64 -3.56
CA ALA A 347 21.37 -6.41 -4.50
C ALA A 347 19.87 -6.17 -4.29
N ALA A 348 19.42 -6.06 -3.03
CA ALA A 348 18.04 -5.74 -2.68
C ALA A 348 17.64 -4.37 -3.23
N ALA A 349 18.49 -3.35 -3.08
CA ALA A 349 18.23 -2.01 -3.58
C ALA A 349 18.06 -1.98 -5.10
N ARG A 350 18.91 -2.70 -5.86
CA ARG A 350 18.77 -2.83 -7.32
C ARG A 350 17.48 -3.54 -7.71
N LEU A 351 17.16 -4.66 -7.05
CA LEU A 351 15.91 -5.38 -7.28
C LEU A 351 14.69 -4.47 -7.02
N CYS A 352 14.74 -3.61 -6.00
CA CYS A 352 13.66 -2.66 -5.73
C CYS A 352 13.54 -1.58 -6.83
N GLN A 353 14.65 -1.16 -7.44
CA GLN A 353 14.64 -0.26 -8.60
C GLN A 353 14.03 -0.95 -9.84
N ASP A 354 14.36 -2.23 -10.08
CA ASP A 354 13.76 -3.02 -11.14
C ASP A 354 12.26 -3.21 -10.93
N ILE A 355 11.83 -3.49 -9.69
CA ILE A 355 10.41 -3.54 -9.32
C ILE A 355 9.73 -2.21 -9.65
N ALA A 356 10.33 -1.08 -9.26
CA ALA A 356 9.80 0.25 -9.53
C ALA A 356 9.64 0.52 -11.05
N ALA A 357 10.61 0.07 -11.85
CA ALA A 357 10.58 0.16 -13.30
C ALA A 357 9.50 -0.71 -13.94
N VAL A 358 9.33 -1.94 -13.46
CA VAL A 358 8.27 -2.86 -13.94
C VAL A 358 6.88 -2.32 -13.62
N VAL A 359 6.68 -1.78 -12.42
CA VAL A 359 5.39 -1.16 -12.04
C VAL A 359 5.21 0.25 -12.61
N LYS A 360 6.24 0.81 -13.26
CA LYS A 360 6.26 2.12 -13.89
C LYS A 360 5.78 3.24 -12.96
N SER A 361 6.19 3.23 -11.69
CA SER A 361 5.66 4.17 -10.71
C SER A 361 6.13 5.60 -11.02
N PRO A 362 5.23 6.59 -11.19
CA PRO A 362 5.62 7.99 -11.34
C PRO A 362 5.98 8.66 -10.00
N MET A 363 5.78 7.96 -8.88
CA MET A 363 5.96 8.46 -7.52
C MET A 363 6.84 7.53 -6.68
N PRO A 364 7.35 7.98 -5.51
CA PRO A 364 8.06 7.10 -4.61
C PRO A 364 7.25 5.87 -4.21
N ILE A 365 7.88 4.71 -4.25
CA ILE A 365 7.36 3.45 -3.74
C ILE A 365 8.22 2.96 -2.59
N ARG A 366 7.70 2.00 -1.84
CA ARG A 366 8.47 1.26 -0.84
C ARG A 366 8.34 -0.22 -1.13
N VAL A 367 9.44 -0.95 -1.01
CA VAL A 367 9.45 -2.39 -1.11
C VAL A 367 9.95 -2.94 0.22
N ASP A 368 9.12 -3.74 0.86
CA ASP A 368 9.46 -4.41 2.11
C ASP A 368 10.02 -5.80 1.75
N MET A 369 11.23 -6.04 2.25
CA MET A 369 12.07 -7.17 1.89
C MET A 369 12.45 -7.93 3.15
N ARG A 370 12.63 -9.25 3.02
CA ARG A 370 13.06 -10.08 4.14
C ARG A 370 14.10 -11.11 3.72
N GLY A 371 15.04 -11.40 4.62
CA GLY A 371 16.04 -12.45 4.44
C GLY A 371 15.42 -13.84 4.40
N THR A 372 16.01 -14.75 3.65
CA THR A 372 15.56 -16.15 3.55
C THR A 372 16.10 -17.02 4.68
N ALA A 373 15.63 -18.27 4.79
CA ALA A 373 16.19 -19.23 5.76
C ALA A 373 17.64 -19.62 5.42
N GLU A 374 17.98 -19.71 4.13
CA GLU A 374 19.34 -19.92 3.63
C GLU A 374 20.23 -18.72 3.97
N SER A 375 19.65 -17.51 3.99
CA SER A 375 20.34 -16.29 4.40
C SER A 375 20.73 -16.30 5.89
N LEU A 376 20.18 -17.23 6.69
CA LEU A 376 20.59 -17.45 8.08
C LEU A 376 21.75 -18.45 8.23
N ARG A 377 22.21 -19.08 7.13
CA ARG A 377 23.14 -20.23 7.16
C ARG A 377 24.36 -20.11 6.26
N ASP A 378 24.39 -19.20 5.28
CA ASP A 378 25.33 -19.22 4.16
C ASP A 378 25.98 -17.85 3.88
N ASP A 379 27.11 -17.86 3.16
CA ASP A 379 27.84 -16.69 2.67
C ASP A 379 27.08 -15.96 1.54
N ALA A 380 26.04 -16.58 0.98
CA ALA A 380 25.21 -16.06 -0.10
C ALA A 380 23.87 -15.48 0.41
N PHE A 381 23.94 -14.58 1.40
CA PHE A 381 22.78 -13.89 1.98
C PHE A 381 21.93 -13.19 0.90
N ARG A 382 20.58 -13.33 0.96
CA ARG A 382 19.66 -12.71 0.00
C ARG A 382 18.41 -12.14 0.68
N PHE A 383 17.95 -11.01 0.17
CA PHE A 383 16.63 -10.46 0.50
C PHE A 383 15.63 -10.75 -0.61
N LEU A 384 14.42 -11.14 -0.24
CA LEU A 384 13.29 -11.31 -1.15
C LEU A 384 12.15 -10.33 -0.81
N PRO A 385 11.48 -9.74 -1.81
CA PRO A 385 10.33 -8.88 -1.56
C PRO A 385 9.16 -9.70 -1.03
N PHE A 386 8.48 -9.17 -0.01
CA PHE A 386 7.25 -9.74 0.52
C PHE A 386 6.09 -8.75 0.55
N ASP A 387 6.35 -7.45 0.38
CA ASP A 387 5.31 -6.44 0.16
C ASP A 387 5.84 -5.31 -0.72
N VAL A 388 5.02 -4.86 -1.67
CA VAL A 388 5.37 -3.74 -2.57
C VAL A 388 4.30 -2.66 -2.38
N ASN A 389 4.68 -1.64 -1.63
CA ASN A 389 3.84 -0.51 -1.28
C ASN A 389 4.01 0.61 -2.31
N ILE A 390 3.12 0.67 -3.29
CA ILE A 390 3.10 1.72 -4.33
C ILE A 390 2.42 2.98 -3.79
N LYS A 391 2.81 3.40 -2.59
CA LYS A 391 2.33 4.63 -1.96
C LYS A 391 3.48 5.25 -1.18
N PRO A 392 3.71 6.56 -1.30
CA PRO A 392 4.84 7.20 -0.63
C PRO A 392 4.74 7.08 0.90
N ASN A 393 3.53 7.05 1.47
CA ASN A 393 3.29 7.06 2.93
C ASN A 393 4.12 8.15 3.62
N ALA A 394 4.02 9.39 3.16
CA ALA A 394 4.96 10.45 3.48
C ALA A 394 4.63 11.18 4.81
N THR A 395 4.40 10.40 5.88
CA THR A 395 4.18 10.93 7.23
C THR A 395 5.50 11.46 7.80
N TYR A 396 5.46 12.65 8.41
CA TYR A 396 6.61 13.32 9.03
C TYR A 396 6.21 14.07 10.31
N PRO A 397 7.13 14.25 11.27
CA PRO A 397 6.95 15.11 12.44
C PRO A 397 6.65 16.55 12.04
N GLY A 398 5.96 17.27 12.93
CA GLY A 398 5.58 18.67 12.69
C GLY A 398 4.14 19.00 13.03
N ARG A 399 3.33 17.99 13.38
CA ARG A 399 2.01 18.18 13.99
C ARG A 399 2.10 18.01 15.51
N PRO A 400 1.43 18.86 16.31
CA PRO A 400 1.33 18.67 17.75
C PRO A 400 0.83 17.26 18.10
N GLY A 401 1.52 16.57 19.01
CA GLY A 401 1.17 15.20 19.43
C GLY A 401 1.60 14.10 18.46
N ARG A 402 2.34 14.44 17.40
CA ARG A 402 2.86 13.49 16.39
C ARG A 402 4.36 13.63 16.16
N GLU A 403 5.08 14.07 17.19
CA GLU A 403 6.52 14.28 17.16
C GLU A 403 7.28 12.97 16.83
N GLY A 404 6.74 11.81 17.23
CA GLY A 404 7.28 10.49 16.89
C GLY A 404 6.73 9.87 15.60
N ALA A 405 5.82 10.53 14.88
CA ALA A 405 5.21 10.00 13.67
C ALA A 405 6.06 10.29 12.43
N THR A 406 7.09 9.48 12.22
CA THR A 406 7.93 9.49 11.02
C THR A 406 7.65 8.25 10.19
N SER A 407 7.57 8.38 8.87
CA SER A 407 7.41 7.25 7.95
C SER A 407 8.74 6.63 7.54
N LEU A 408 8.73 5.37 7.09
CA LEU A 408 9.92 4.71 6.53
C LEU A 408 10.50 5.47 5.32
N LEU A 409 9.67 6.12 4.50
CA LEU A 409 10.13 6.96 3.40
C LEU A 409 10.89 8.18 3.94
N ALA A 410 10.35 8.84 4.96
CA ALA A 410 11.00 9.98 5.57
C ALA A 410 12.32 9.62 6.27
N MET A 411 12.36 8.51 7.00
CA MET A 411 13.61 7.99 7.59
C MET A 411 14.65 7.76 6.50
N ALA A 412 14.25 7.10 5.42
CA ALA A 412 15.14 6.80 4.30
C ALA A 412 15.68 8.09 3.66
N ALA A 413 14.82 9.08 3.45
CA ALA A 413 15.20 10.36 2.85
C ALA A 413 16.13 11.18 3.76
N ASP A 414 15.87 11.24 5.07
CA ASP A 414 16.73 11.94 6.03
C ASP A 414 18.08 11.24 6.22
N ALA A 415 18.12 9.91 6.07
CA ALA A 415 19.36 9.12 6.10
C ALA A 415 20.06 9.05 4.73
N THR A 416 19.44 9.56 3.67
CA THR A 416 20.07 9.71 2.35
C THR A 416 20.73 11.09 2.31
N PRO A 417 21.93 11.25 1.71
CA PRO A 417 22.60 12.55 1.57
C PRO A 417 21.88 13.48 0.57
N LEU A 418 20.62 13.82 0.86
CA LEU A 418 19.76 14.75 0.16
C LEU A 418 19.84 16.12 0.84
N ASP A 419 20.14 17.17 0.10
CA ASP A 419 20.10 18.53 0.64
C ASP A 419 18.67 18.85 1.10
N GLY A 420 18.51 19.09 2.40
CA GLY A 420 17.21 19.32 3.03
C GLY A 420 16.36 18.07 3.32
N GLY A 421 16.91 16.86 3.19
CA GLY A 421 16.30 15.60 3.67
C GLY A 421 14.90 15.32 3.12
N PHE A 422 14.04 14.73 3.95
CA PHE A 422 12.65 14.46 3.60
C PHE A 422 11.84 15.71 3.20
N PRO A 423 11.94 16.87 3.86
CA PRO A 423 11.26 18.09 3.40
C PRO A 423 11.56 18.46 1.94
N ALA A 424 12.81 18.30 1.50
CA ALA A 424 13.18 18.54 0.11
C ALA A 424 12.59 17.47 -0.82
N LEU A 425 12.62 16.20 -0.42
CA LEU A 425 11.97 15.12 -1.18
C LEU A 425 10.46 15.33 -1.28
N ALA A 426 9.79 15.70 -0.19
CA ALA A 426 8.35 16.00 -0.18
C ALA A 426 8.01 17.14 -1.14
N ARG A 427 8.88 18.15 -1.24
CA ARG A 427 8.74 19.21 -2.25
C ARG A 427 8.90 18.67 -3.66
N ALA A 428 9.90 17.82 -3.91
CA ALA A 428 10.10 17.20 -5.21
C ALA A 428 8.89 16.34 -5.63
N ILE A 429 8.33 15.54 -4.74
CA ILE A 429 7.09 14.76 -4.95
C ILE A 429 5.96 15.67 -5.46
N VAL A 430 5.78 16.85 -4.86
CA VAL A 430 4.75 17.81 -5.24
C VAL A 430 5.11 18.52 -6.55
N ASP A 431 6.38 18.87 -6.75
CA ASP A 431 6.89 19.55 -7.95
C ASP A 431 6.82 18.65 -9.20
N THR A 432 6.90 17.32 -9.03
CA THR A 432 6.87 16.33 -10.12
C THR A 432 5.59 15.51 -10.18
N ALA A 433 4.57 15.87 -9.39
CA ALA A 433 3.30 15.15 -9.39
C ALA A 433 2.70 15.15 -10.81
N PRO A 434 2.24 14.01 -11.35
CA PRO A 434 1.61 13.95 -12.66
C PRO A 434 0.30 14.75 -12.68
N SER A 435 -0.06 15.25 -13.87
CA SER A 435 -1.38 15.86 -14.07
C SER A 435 -2.48 14.80 -13.94
N LEU A 436 -3.71 15.24 -13.71
CA LEU A 436 -4.87 14.35 -13.72
C LEU A 436 -5.08 13.62 -15.06
N GLU A 437 -4.66 14.21 -16.18
CA GLU A 437 -4.77 13.60 -17.51
C GLU A 437 -3.73 12.48 -17.68
N ASP A 438 -2.46 12.79 -17.38
CA ASP A 438 -1.37 11.79 -17.36
C ASP A 438 -1.73 10.62 -16.43
N TRP A 439 -2.39 10.95 -15.31
CA TRP A 439 -2.88 9.99 -14.35
C TRP A 439 -3.90 9.01 -14.90
N SER A 440 -4.94 9.51 -15.58
CA SER A 440 -5.97 8.67 -16.21
C SER A 440 -5.38 7.81 -17.33
N GLU A 441 -4.43 8.34 -18.10
CA GLU A 441 -3.71 7.56 -19.12
C GLU A 441 -2.90 6.43 -18.50
N MET A 442 -2.14 6.71 -17.43
CA MET A 442 -1.38 5.70 -16.68
C MET A 442 -2.28 4.58 -16.13
N GLN A 443 -3.51 4.88 -15.70
CA GLN A 443 -4.48 3.86 -15.27
C GLN A 443 -4.96 2.97 -16.42
N SER A 444 -5.08 3.50 -17.63
CA SER A 444 -5.59 2.76 -18.80
C SER A 444 -4.54 1.85 -19.46
N GLY A 445 -3.25 2.15 -19.27
CA GLY A 445 -2.12 1.41 -19.87
C GLY A 445 -1.53 0.28 -19.02
N LEU A 446 -2.05 0.07 -17.81
CA LEU A 446 -1.72 -1.01 -16.85
C LEU A 446 -2.86 -2.04 -16.79
#